data_AF-A0A485A5Z9-F1
#
_entry.id   AF-A0A485A5Z9-F1
#
_cell.length_a   1.000
_cell.length_b   1.000
_cell.length_c   1.000
_cell.angle_alpha   90.00
_cell.angle_beta   90.00
_cell.angle_gamma   90.00
#
_symmetry.space_group_name_H-M   'P 1'
#
loop_
_entity.id
_entity.type
_entity.pdbx_description
1 polymer ?
#
loop_
_entity_poly.entity_id
_entity_poly.type
_entity_poly.pdbx_seq_one_letter_code
_entity_poly.pdbx_strand_id
1 'polypeptide(L)'
;MIFALPYEPAAESPDEEFDLWLSTGRVLEHWHTGSMTRRVPELHRSFPESVLFIHPQDAQKRGMRRGDKVKVQSRRGELVSIVETRGRNRVPEGLVYMAFFDAAQLVNVLTLDATEPIVERN
;
A
#
# COMPACT_ATOMS: atom_id res chain seq x y z
N MET A 1 33.40 -3.34 14.38
CA MET A 1 32.55 -3.00 15.53
C MET A 1 31.22 -3.70 15.34
N ILE A 2 30.72 -4.41 16.34
CA ILE A 2 29.41 -5.08 16.30
C ILE A 2 28.51 -4.37 17.31
N PHE A 3 27.31 -4.00 16.89
CA PHE A 3 26.28 -3.43 17.76
C PHE A 3 25.17 -4.47 17.96
N ALA A 4 24.82 -4.73 19.22
CA ALA A 4 23.65 -5.51 19.57
C ALA A 4 22.51 -4.55 19.93
N LEU A 5 21.48 -4.49 19.07
CA LEU A 5 20.32 -3.63 19.25
C LEU A 5 19.07 -4.49 19.49
N PRO A 6 18.17 -4.09 20.41
CA PRO A 6 16.94 -4.82 20.67
C PRO A 6 15.93 -4.66 19.52
N TYR A 7 14.91 -5.53 19.52
CA TYR A 7 13.71 -5.30 18.72
C TYR A 7 12.84 -4.23 19.37
N GLU A 8 12.32 -3.32 18.56
CA GLU A 8 11.26 -2.38 18.93
C GLU A 8 10.10 -2.52 17.93
N PRO A 9 8.84 -2.46 18.39
CA PRO A 9 7.68 -2.60 17.52
C PRO A 9 7.51 -1.41 16.58
N ALA A 10 6.67 -1.58 15.55
CA ALA A 10 6.29 -0.50 14.66
C ALA A 10 5.57 0.63 15.43
N ALA A 11 5.75 1.88 14.99
CA ALA A 11 5.12 3.05 15.58
C ALA A 11 3.57 2.97 15.58
N GLU A 12 2.99 2.27 14.61
CA GLU A 12 1.55 2.02 14.51
C GLU A 12 1.35 0.58 14.03
N SER A 13 0.64 -0.23 14.82
CA SER A 13 0.24 -1.60 14.48
C SER A 13 -1.28 -1.69 14.34
N PRO A 14 -1.81 -2.71 13.62
CA PRO A 14 -3.25 -2.93 13.52
C PRO A 14 -3.90 -3.11 14.90
N ASP A 15 -5.13 -2.63 15.01
CA ASP A 15 -5.97 -2.73 16.19
C ASP A 15 -7.42 -3.06 15.82
N GLU A 16 -8.35 -2.91 16.75
CA GLU A 16 -9.77 -3.25 16.54
C GLU A 16 -10.46 -2.35 15.50
N GLU A 17 -9.99 -1.11 15.30
CA GLU A 17 -10.57 -0.15 14.34
C GLU A 17 -9.87 -0.25 12.97
N PHE A 18 -8.55 -0.41 12.97
CA PHE A 18 -7.72 -0.53 11.76
C PHE A 18 -7.03 -1.90 11.75
N ASP A 19 -7.75 -2.92 11.30
CA ASP A 19 -7.40 -4.34 11.49
C ASP A 19 -6.48 -4.95 10.40
N LEU A 20 -5.91 -4.12 9.52
CA LEU A 20 -5.01 -4.55 8.44
C LEU A 20 -3.72 -3.73 8.43
N TRP A 21 -2.59 -4.40 8.19
CA TRP A 21 -1.34 -3.74 7.84
C TRP A 21 -1.42 -3.14 6.44
N LEU A 22 -0.95 -1.89 6.28
CA LEU A 22 -0.72 -1.29 4.97
C LEU A 22 0.78 -1.29 4.65
N SER A 23 1.16 -1.95 3.56
CA SER A 23 2.47 -1.78 2.93
C SER A 23 2.32 -1.00 1.63
N THR A 24 3.22 -0.06 1.37
CA THR A 24 3.24 0.68 0.10
C THR A 24 4.53 0.43 -0.67
N GLY A 25 4.51 0.66 -1.98
CA GLY A 25 5.69 0.45 -2.80
C GLY A 25 5.51 0.73 -4.29
N ARG A 26 6.26 -0.01 -5.11
CA ARG A 26 6.34 0.16 -6.57
C ARG A 26 5.75 -1.04 -7.31
N VAL A 27 5.52 -0.84 -8.61
CA VAL A 27 5.36 -1.93 -9.59
C VAL A 27 6.45 -1.77 -10.64
N LEU A 28 6.73 -2.84 -11.38
CA LEU A 28 7.85 -2.89 -12.33
C LEU A 28 7.79 -1.75 -13.37
N GLU A 29 6.60 -1.45 -13.85
CA GLU A 29 6.38 -0.60 -15.04
C GLU A 29 6.39 0.90 -14.71
N HIS A 30 6.38 1.25 -13.43
CA HIS A 30 6.21 2.64 -13.00
C HIS A 30 7.28 3.11 -12.03
N TRP A 31 7.88 4.24 -12.38
CA TRP A 31 8.88 4.90 -11.57
C TRP A 31 8.23 5.92 -10.65
N HIS A 32 8.37 5.69 -9.34
CA HIS A 32 7.91 6.59 -8.29
C HIS A 32 6.47 7.03 -8.51
N THR A 33 6.20 8.33 -8.55
CA THR A 33 4.88 8.95 -8.72
C THR A 33 4.31 8.83 -10.14
N GLY A 34 4.97 8.07 -11.02
CA GLY A 34 4.50 7.81 -12.38
C GLY A 34 4.53 9.02 -13.31
N SER A 35 5.06 10.17 -12.87
CA SER A 35 5.03 11.44 -13.63
C SER A 35 5.70 11.37 -15.00
N MET A 36 6.65 10.45 -15.18
CA MET A 36 7.26 10.14 -16.47
C MET A 36 6.65 8.88 -17.09
N THR A 37 6.68 7.76 -16.37
CA THR A 37 6.35 6.44 -16.93
C THR A 37 4.88 6.29 -17.30
N ARG A 38 3.95 6.98 -16.63
CA ARG A 38 2.52 6.94 -17.03
C ARG A 38 2.22 7.76 -18.28
N ARG A 39 3.16 8.58 -18.74
CA ARG A 39 3.05 9.31 -20.01
C ARG A 39 3.58 8.48 -21.20
N VAL A 40 4.19 7.33 -20.94
CA VAL A 40 4.59 6.36 -21.96
C VAL A 40 3.42 5.40 -22.20
N PRO A 41 2.82 5.37 -23.41
CA PRO A 41 1.59 4.62 -23.68
C PRO A 41 1.68 3.13 -23.32
N GLU A 42 2.80 2.48 -23.63
CA GLU A 42 3.02 1.05 -23.39
C GLU A 42 3.06 0.75 -21.88
N LEU A 43 3.76 1.58 -21.11
CA LEU A 43 3.86 1.44 -19.67
C LEU A 43 2.53 1.72 -18.99
N HIS A 44 1.83 2.80 -19.39
CA HIS A 44 0.51 3.09 -18.84
C HIS A 44 -0.49 1.95 -19.12
N ARG A 45 -0.52 1.42 -20.35
CA ARG A 45 -1.41 0.31 -20.70
C ARG A 45 -1.09 -0.97 -19.92
N SER A 46 0.18 -1.20 -19.58
CA SER A 46 0.60 -2.41 -18.85
C SER A 46 0.11 -2.45 -17.40
N PHE A 47 -0.01 -1.30 -16.75
CA PHE A 47 -0.51 -1.18 -15.37
C PHE A 47 -1.20 0.19 -15.17
N PRO A 48 -2.45 0.38 -15.63
CA PRO A 48 -3.03 1.71 -15.80
C PRO A 48 -3.35 2.45 -14.51
N GLU A 49 -3.78 1.73 -13.47
CA GLU A 49 -4.29 2.26 -12.21
C GLU A 49 -3.68 1.47 -11.04
N SER A 50 -3.48 2.13 -9.90
CA SER A 50 -3.10 1.42 -8.68
C SER A 50 -4.28 0.58 -8.17
N VAL A 51 -3.99 -0.52 -7.48
CA VAL A 51 -5.00 -1.44 -6.95
C VAL A 51 -4.65 -1.83 -5.52
N LEU A 52 -5.67 -2.21 -4.76
CA LEU A 52 -5.54 -2.78 -3.42
C LEU A 52 -5.31 -4.29 -3.55
N PHE A 53 -4.04 -4.70 -3.44
CA PHE A 53 -3.72 -6.11 -3.32
C PHE A 53 -4.10 -6.60 -1.93
N ILE A 54 -4.97 -7.61 -1.87
CA ILE A 54 -5.50 -8.17 -0.62
C ILE A 54 -5.61 -9.69 -0.74
N HIS A 55 -5.41 -10.40 0.36
CA HIS A 55 -5.57 -11.85 0.40
C HIS A 55 -7.02 -12.24 0.07
N PRO A 56 -7.28 -13.31 -0.72
CA PRO A 56 -8.64 -13.72 -1.07
C PRO A 56 -9.55 -13.99 0.13
N GLN A 57 -9.02 -14.53 1.23
CA GLN A 57 -9.80 -14.78 2.44
C GLN A 57 -10.20 -13.50 3.16
N ASP A 58 -9.35 -12.47 3.20
CA ASP A 58 -9.71 -11.20 3.81
C ASP A 58 -10.74 -10.43 2.99
N ALA A 59 -10.62 -10.51 1.65
CA ALA A 59 -11.64 -10.00 0.75
C ALA A 59 -12.99 -10.71 1.00
N GLN A 60 -12.98 -12.04 1.11
CA GLN A 60 -14.19 -12.83 1.38
C GLN A 60 -14.81 -12.51 2.75
N LYS A 61 -14.02 -12.42 3.82
CA LYS A 61 -14.48 -12.05 5.18
C LYS A 61 -15.17 -10.68 5.19
N ARG A 62 -14.78 -9.79 4.28
CA ARG A 62 -15.33 -8.43 4.13
C ARG A 62 -16.40 -8.32 3.03
N GLY A 63 -16.82 -9.43 2.42
CA GLY A 63 -17.83 -9.43 1.36
C GLY A 63 -17.39 -8.76 0.06
N MET A 64 -16.08 -8.59 -0.15
CA MET A 64 -15.50 -7.95 -1.33
C MET A 64 -15.11 -8.99 -2.39
N ARG A 65 -15.23 -8.60 -3.66
CA ARG A 65 -14.78 -9.39 -4.81
C ARG A 65 -13.72 -8.62 -5.59
N ARG A 66 -12.94 -9.36 -6.39
CA ARG A 66 -11.98 -8.77 -7.32
C ARG A 66 -12.70 -7.81 -8.26
N GLY A 67 -12.16 -6.61 -8.41
CA GLY A 67 -12.72 -5.54 -9.23
C GLY A 67 -13.70 -4.62 -8.50
N ASP A 68 -14.10 -4.95 -7.26
CA ASP A 68 -14.96 -4.07 -6.48
C ASP A 68 -14.21 -2.78 -6.12
N LYS A 69 -14.95 -1.67 -6.14
CA LYS A 69 -14.46 -0.36 -5.73
C LYS A 69 -14.63 -0.20 -4.22
N VAL A 70 -13.53 0.09 -3.52
CA VAL A 70 -13.49 0.07 -2.06
C VAL A 70 -12.82 1.31 -1.53
N LYS A 71 -13.27 1.76 -0.35
CA LYS A 71 -12.60 2.81 0.40
C LYS A 71 -11.51 2.19 1.27
N VAL A 72 -10.31 2.73 1.22
CA VAL A 72 -9.19 2.38 2.09
C VAL A 72 -8.98 3.55 3.03
N GLN A 73 -8.98 3.30 4.34
CA GLN A 73 -8.95 4.33 5.37
C GLN A 73 -7.88 4.03 6.42
N SER A 74 -7.28 5.10 6.95
CA SER A 74 -6.39 5.10 8.10
C SER A 74 -6.80 6.22 9.08
N ARG A 75 -6.11 6.34 10.20
CA ARG A 75 -6.27 7.47 11.14
C ARG A 75 -6.04 8.85 10.51
N ARG A 76 -5.34 8.93 9.37
CA ARG A 76 -4.90 10.18 8.73
C ARG A 76 -5.72 10.58 7.50
N GLY A 77 -6.42 9.63 6.88
CA GLY A 77 -7.12 9.90 5.62
C GLY A 77 -7.73 8.66 4.99
N GLU A 78 -8.34 8.88 3.82
CA GLU A 78 -8.99 7.85 3.02
C GLU A 78 -8.75 8.08 1.52
N LEU A 79 -8.84 7.00 0.75
CA LEU A 79 -8.89 7.03 -0.71
C LEU A 79 -9.77 5.91 -1.23
N VAL A 80 -10.05 5.91 -2.53
CA VAL A 80 -10.79 4.84 -3.20
C VAL A 80 -9.87 4.06 -4.14
N SER A 81 -9.93 2.74 -4.08
CA SER A 81 -9.14 1.83 -4.92
C SER A 81 -10.00 0.66 -5.44
N ILE A 82 -9.38 -0.22 -6.23
CA ILE A 82 -9.99 -1.43 -6.80
C ILE A 82 -9.36 -2.67 -6.16
N VAL A 83 -10.18 -3.64 -5.75
CA VAL A 83 -9.73 -4.89 -5.13
C VAL A 83 -9.05 -5.80 -6.14
N GLU A 84 -7.83 -6.24 -5.83
CA GLU A 84 -7.07 -7.24 -6.61
C GLU A 84 -6.65 -8.42 -5.71
N THR A 85 -7.22 -9.60 -5.96
CA THR A 85 -6.96 -10.83 -5.18
C THR A 85 -6.16 -11.90 -5.95
N ARG A 86 -5.91 -11.67 -7.25
CA ARG A 86 -5.25 -12.63 -8.17
C ARG A 86 -4.07 -12.03 -8.92
N GLY A 87 -3.64 -10.83 -8.55
CA GLY A 87 -2.55 -10.14 -9.20
C GLY A 87 -1.17 -10.66 -8.78
N ARG A 88 -0.13 -9.93 -9.21
CA ARG A 88 1.27 -10.33 -9.01
C ARG A 88 1.71 -10.33 -7.53
N ASN A 89 1.15 -9.46 -6.70
CA ASN A 89 1.46 -9.41 -5.28
C ASN A 89 0.50 -10.32 -4.52
N ARG A 90 1.05 -11.36 -3.88
CA ARG A 90 0.33 -12.26 -2.99
C ARG A 90 0.72 -11.93 -1.55
N VAL A 91 -0.11 -11.13 -0.91
CA VAL A 91 0.06 -10.72 0.48
C VAL A 91 -0.52 -11.77 1.43
N PRO A 92 0.03 -11.96 2.64
CA PRO A 92 -0.57 -12.82 3.66
C PRO A 92 -1.90 -12.22 4.17
N GLU A 93 -2.71 -13.03 4.86
CA GLU A 93 -3.87 -12.51 5.61
C GLU A 93 -3.44 -11.46 6.64
N GLY A 94 -4.25 -10.42 6.80
CA GLY A 94 -3.98 -9.30 7.69
C GLY A 94 -3.11 -8.20 7.10
N LEU A 95 -2.68 -8.31 5.83
CA LEU A 95 -1.86 -7.30 5.16
C LEU A 95 -2.42 -6.95 3.78
N VAL A 96 -2.41 -5.66 3.45
CA VAL A 96 -2.73 -5.13 2.12
C VAL A 96 -1.55 -4.36 1.54
N TYR A 97 -1.47 -4.34 0.21
CA TYR A 97 -0.43 -3.62 -0.52
C TYR A 97 -1.00 -2.68 -1.58
N MET A 98 -0.44 -1.47 -1.66
CA MET A 98 -0.78 -0.49 -2.69
C MET A 98 0.46 0.20 -3.24
N ALA A 99 0.53 0.38 -4.56
CA ALA A 99 1.62 1.12 -5.18
C ALA A 99 1.31 2.62 -5.26
N PHE A 100 2.32 3.48 -5.11
CA PHE A 100 2.14 4.95 -5.02
C PHE A 100 2.31 5.71 -6.35
N PHE A 101 2.31 5.00 -7.49
CA PHE A 101 2.55 5.64 -8.79
C PHE A 101 1.34 6.40 -9.34
N ASP A 102 0.14 6.12 -8.85
CA ASP A 102 -1.10 6.66 -9.40
C ASP A 102 -1.51 7.96 -8.70
N ALA A 103 -1.34 9.09 -9.38
CA ALA A 103 -1.74 10.40 -8.89
C ALA A 103 -3.26 10.55 -8.61
N ALA A 104 -4.11 9.64 -9.13
CA ALA A 104 -5.54 9.60 -8.78
C ALA A 104 -5.81 8.87 -7.45
N GLN A 105 -4.84 8.09 -6.96
CA GLN A 105 -4.92 7.30 -5.72
C GLN A 105 -3.71 7.62 -4.83
N LEU A 106 -3.78 8.74 -4.11
CA LEU A 106 -2.70 9.28 -3.30
C LEU A 106 -2.47 8.46 -2.01
N VAL A 107 -1.88 7.26 -2.10
CA VAL A 107 -1.72 6.34 -0.95
C VAL A 107 -0.98 6.95 0.26
N ASN A 108 -0.12 7.95 0.04
CA ASN A 108 0.58 8.62 1.14
C ASN A 108 -0.35 9.44 2.06
N VAL A 109 -1.62 9.69 1.68
CA VAL A 109 -2.61 10.25 2.62
C VAL A 109 -2.96 9.27 3.74
N LEU A 110 -2.62 7.98 3.58
CA LEU A 110 -2.84 6.93 4.57
C LEU A 110 -1.63 6.68 5.47
N THR A 111 -0.42 7.04 5.02
CA THR A 111 0.83 6.66 5.68
C THR A 111 1.14 7.56 6.88
N LEU A 112 1.75 6.97 7.90
CA LEU A 112 2.31 7.70 9.03
C LEU A 112 3.70 8.23 8.66
N ASP A 113 4.00 9.47 9.01
CA ASP A 113 5.30 10.13 8.82
C ASP A 113 6.31 9.81 9.94
N ALA A 114 6.17 8.63 10.57
CA ALA A 114 7.13 8.14 11.55
C ALA A 114 8.44 7.72 10.87
N THR A 115 9.54 8.15 11.44
CA THR A 115 10.90 7.98 10.92
C THR A 115 11.76 7.18 11.90
N GLU A 116 12.93 6.76 11.41
CA GLU A 116 13.96 6.22 12.29
C GLU A 116 14.63 7.39 13.05
N PRO A 117 14.62 7.41 14.41
CA PRO A 117 15.01 8.60 15.19
C PRO A 117 16.47 9.04 15.04
N ILE A 118 17.37 8.16 14.61
CA ILE A 118 18.81 8.45 14.48
C ILE A 118 19.07 9.15 13.14
N VAL A 119 18.38 8.76 12.06
CA VAL A 119 18.60 9.30 10.72
C VAL A 119 18.05 10.72 10.53
N GLU A 120 17.03 11.14 11.28
CA GLU A 120 16.36 12.45 11.11
C GLU A 120 17.04 13.63 11.84
N ARG A 121 18.14 13.41 12.58
CA ARG A 121 18.89 14.51 13.20
C ARG A 121 19.75 15.26 12.17
N ASN A 122 19.15 16.17 11.40
CA ASN A 122 19.83 17.28 10.71
C ASN A 122 18.90 18.48 10.53
#